data_AF-A0A0Q7IG43-F1
#
_entry.id   AF-A0A0Q7IG43-F1
#
_cell.length_a   1.000
_cell.length_b   1.000
_cell.length_c   1.000
_cell.angle_alpha   90.00
_cell.angle_beta   90.00
_cell.angle_gamma   90.00
#
_symmetry.space_group_name_H-M   'P 1'
#
loop_
_entity.id
_entity.type
_entity.pdbx_description
1 polymer ?
#
loop_
_entity_poly.entity_id
_entity_poly.type
_entity_poly.pdbx_seq_one_letter_code
_entity_poly.pdbx_strand_id
1 'polypeptide(L)'
;MDAWIDRFRDKLLLDEGVPAETIALVLQRSNWIDARDIELVKKLTQADPLYLTKWEIDGIISADISEDQALTLSRNRLHRCQKISELYPEILRLFAKKTNFVLRYTAERLHDLANDFDVPATEKRRPDKVLRDKLRQSQKAKAAFEEALVALSEMEEALPEFMGEFHRMSWALDYQADAGLERADDWPIQSSESLKIMLGLVVVALDVVHFDLSSESPREFLRDYRMGKRDVVALAYDFHINCSGPPLVTTPGSDFSYLCSLIYEVATGKTGEGLAGAIIDFARSRQRREEDQYQEEIERDEKAYVAGDNFYHQKVGAESDIEAARWYHDAAGSYRGTSSTSEALLRVANSLLARAASRRSQIGPFIVWASHIPSKRNEEWQAQARAREEELRELRIRIGELQRAVGRLS
;
A
#
# COMPACT_ATOMS: atom_id res chain seq x y z
N MET A 1 -11.62 3.44 19.18
CA MET A 1 -10.45 4.12 18.58
C MET A 1 -10.79 5.53 18.07
N ASP A 2 -12.05 5.83 17.72
CA ASP A 2 -12.44 7.10 17.07
C ASP A 2 -13.16 8.11 17.98
N ALA A 3 -13.02 8.00 19.30
CA ALA A 3 -13.64 8.93 20.25
C ALA A 3 -13.16 10.38 20.08
N TRP A 4 -12.01 10.60 19.43
CA TRP A 4 -11.51 11.93 19.15
C TRP A 4 -12.33 12.66 18.06
N ILE A 5 -13.01 11.92 17.17
CA ILE A 5 -13.89 12.46 16.12
C ILE A 5 -15.12 13.13 16.73
N ASP A 6 -15.52 12.77 17.96
CA ASP A 6 -16.66 13.39 18.64
C ASP A 6 -16.55 14.92 18.69
N ARG A 7 -15.32 15.45 18.77
CA ARG A 7 -15.05 16.90 18.78
C ARG A 7 -15.34 17.59 17.45
N PHE A 8 -15.38 16.85 16.36
CA PHE A 8 -15.66 17.33 15.01
C PHE A 8 -17.05 16.92 14.52
N ARG A 9 -17.69 15.96 15.19
CA ARG A 9 -18.95 15.33 14.79
C ARG A 9 -20.03 16.35 14.41
N ASP A 10 -20.30 17.31 15.28
CA ASP A 10 -21.35 18.31 15.03
C ASP A 10 -21.03 19.18 13.81
N LYS A 11 -19.74 19.47 13.56
CA LYS A 11 -19.29 20.23 12.39
C LYS A 11 -19.32 19.41 11.10
N LEU A 12 -19.04 18.11 11.18
CA LEU A 12 -19.06 17.18 10.05
C LEU A 12 -20.49 16.82 9.60
N LEU A 13 -21.47 17.01 10.49
CA LEU A 13 -22.88 16.76 10.23
C LEU A 13 -23.66 18.02 9.82
N LEU A 14 -22.98 19.13 9.54
CA LEU A 14 -23.62 20.37 9.09
C LEU A 14 -24.19 20.19 7.68
N ASP A 15 -25.50 20.39 7.56
CA ASP A 15 -26.23 20.28 6.29
C ASP A 15 -25.89 21.38 5.27
N GLU A 16 -25.39 22.53 5.73
CA GLU A 16 -25.06 23.71 4.93
C GLU A 16 -23.61 23.72 4.41
N GLY A 17 -22.81 22.71 4.78
CA GLY A 17 -21.39 22.62 4.41
C GLY A 17 -20.48 22.45 5.62
N VAL A 18 -19.52 21.54 5.51
CA VAL A 18 -18.48 21.34 6.52
C VAL A 18 -17.36 22.34 6.25
N PRO A 19 -16.80 23.10 7.21
CA PRO A 19 -15.65 23.95 6.91
C PRO A 19 -14.45 23.14 6.39
N ALA A 20 -13.78 23.58 5.32
CA ALA A 20 -12.60 22.89 4.76
C ALA A 20 -11.50 22.65 5.81
N GLU A 21 -11.34 23.59 6.75
CA GLU A 21 -10.45 23.46 7.91
C GLU A 21 -10.81 22.25 8.79
N THR A 22 -12.10 21.95 8.95
CA THR A 22 -12.57 20.80 9.74
C THR A 22 -12.19 19.49 9.05
N ILE A 23 -12.32 19.41 7.72
CA ILE A 23 -11.86 18.24 6.93
C ILE A 23 -10.35 18.08 7.08
N ALA A 24 -9.58 19.15 6.92
CA ALA A 24 -8.13 19.10 7.04
C ALA A 24 -7.66 18.70 8.45
N LEU A 25 -8.31 19.18 9.51
CA LEU A 25 -8.02 18.77 10.90
C LEU A 25 -8.31 17.28 11.15
N VAL A 26 -9.38 16.75 10.57
CA VAL A 26 -9.69 15.31 10.64
C VAL A 26 -8.57 14.52 9.96
N LEU A 27 -8.20 14.88 8.73
CA LEU A 27 -7.13 14.21 7.98
C LEU A 27 -5.77 14.30 8.68
N GLN A 28 -5.42 15.46 9.23
CA GLN A 28 -4.18 15.68 9.94
C GLN A 28 -4.09 14.79 11.20
N ARG A 29 -5.19 14.70 11.95
CA ARG A 29 -5.26 13.90 13.16
C ARG A 29 -5.21 12.40 12.86
N SER A 30 -5.85 11.98 11.77
CA SER A 30 -5.76 10.63 11.24
C SER A 30 -4.34 10.24 10.80
N ASN A 31 -3.53 11.21 10.37
CA ASN A 31 -2.13 11.03 10.00
C ASN A 31 -1.15 11.17 11.18
N TRP A 32 -1.64 11.32 12.42
CA TRP A 32 -0.84 11.39 13.64
C TRP A 32 0.28 12.45 13.59
N ILE A 33 0.02 13.57 12.92
CA ILE A 33 1.01 14.66 12.78
C ILE A 33 1.23 15.33 14.14
N ASP A 34 2.49 15.43 14.58
CA ASP A 34 2.89 16.09 15.81
C ASP A 34 2.72 17.61 15.70
N ALA A 35 2.10 18.23 16.72
CA ALA A 35 1.90 19.68 16.77
C ALA A 35 3.22 20.46 16.71
N ARG A 36 4.30 19.90 17.25
CA ARG A 36 5.64 20.51 17.22
C ARG A 36 6.19 20.61 15.80
N ASP A 37 5.84 19.66 14.93
CA ASP A 37 6.26 19.66 13.52
C ASP A 37 5.47 20.70 12.72
N ILE A 38 4.18 20.87 13.03
CA ILE A 38 3.34 21.93 12.47
C ILE A 38 3.95 23.31 12.77
N GLU A 39 4.33 23.54 14.03
CA GLU A 39 4.98 24.80 14.44
C GLU A 39 6.32 25.03 13.75
N LEU A 40 7.10 23.96 13.56
CA LEU A 40 8.38 24.04 12.87
C LEU A 40 8.17 24.41 11.39
N VAL A 41 7.26 23.75 10.68
CA VAL A 41 6.94 24.06 9.28
C VAL A 41 6.50 25.53 9.12
N LYS A 42 5.66 26.06 10.02
CA LYS A 42 5.26 27.50 9.99
C LYS A 42 6.44 28.46 10.07
N LYS A 43 7.56 28.05 10.68
CA LYS A 43 8.78 28.86 10.76
C LYS A 43 9.65 28.71 9.52
N LEU A 44 9.56 27.58 8.84
CA LEU A 44 10.42 27.20 7.71
C LEU A 44 9.85 27.61 6.34
N THR A 45 8.53 27.78 6.22
CA THR A 45 7.84 28.09 4.96
C THR A 45 6.58 28.91 5.20
N GLN A 46 6.14 29.62 4.17
CA GLN A 46 4.82 30.28 4.14
C GLN A 46 3.64 29.33 3.82
N ALA A 47 3.90 28.05 3.51
CA ALA A 47 2.84 27.07 3.29
C ALA A 47 2.02 26.83 4.57
N ASP A 48 0.71 26.67 4.44
CA ASP A 48 -0.13 26.30 5.58
C ASP A 48 0.01 24.80 5.86
N PRO A 49 0.64 24.41 6.99
CA PRO A 49 0.88 23.00 7.33
C PRO A 49 -0.39 22.21 7.62
N LEU A 50 -1.53 22.87 7.84
CA LEU A 50 -2.80 22.19 8.04
C LEU A 50 -3.19 21.33 6.83
N TYR A 51 -2.80 21.75 5.62
CA TYR A 51 -3.12 21.07 4.38
C TYR A 51 -2.01 20.15 3.88
N LEU A 52 -0.96 19.91 4.68
CA LEU A 52 0.17 19.05 4.32
C LEU A 52 0.07 17.67 4.99
N THR A 53 0.67 16.66 4.37
CA THR A 53 0.67 15.27 4.87
C THR A 53 1.90 15.11 5.73
N LYS A 54 1.93 14.04 6.53
CA LYS A 54 3.09 13.76 7.38
C LYS A 54 4.39 13.70 6.57
N TRP A 55 4.36 13.02 5.42
CA TRP A 55 5.51 12.91 4.52
C TRP A 55 5.98 14.28 3.97
N GLU A 56 5.06 15.17 3.61
CA GLU A 56 5.44 16.50 3.11
C GLU A 56 5.96 17.41 4.22
N ILE A 57 5.36 17.34 5.41
CA ILE A 57 5.85 18.03 6.61
C ILE A 57 7.27 17.55 6.91
N ASP A 58 7.50 16.24 6.89
CA ASP A 58 8.82 15.65 7.08
C ASP A 58 9.81 16.12 6.00
N GLY A 59 9.40 16.15 4.73
CA GLY A 59 10.20 16.63 3.61
C GLY A 59 10.57 18.12 3.70
N ILE A 60 9.70 18.96 4.25
CA ILE A 60 10.00 20.38 4.50
C ILE A 60 10.98 20.54 5.67
N ILE A 61 10.82 19.71 6.71
CA ILE A 61 11.71 19.69 7.87
C ILE A 61 13.10 19.22 7.47
N SER A 62 13.20 18.16 6.65
CA SER A 62 14.47 17.65 6.10
C SER A 62 15.04 18.49 4.96
N ALA A 63 14.28 19.47 4.44
CA ALA A 63 14.61 20.34 3.30
C ALA A 63 14.68 19.64 1.93
N ASP A 64 14.08 18.45 1.80
CA ASP A 64 13.89 17.74 0.53
C ASP A 64 12.79 18.38 -0.35
N ILE A 65 11.86 19.12 0.27
CA ILE A 65 10.80 19.88 -0.41
C ILE A 65 11.11 21.37 -0.33
N SER A 66 11.15 22.04 -1.49
CA SER A 66 11.39 23.48 -1.55
C SER A 66 10.17 24.29 -1.08
N GLU A 67 10.37 25.56 -0.73
CA GLU A 67 9.26 26.43 -0.31
C GLU A 67 8.19 26.58 -1.39
N ASP A 68 8.57 26.76 -2.65
CA ASP A 68 7.63 26.87 -3.78
C ASP A 68 6.82 25.58 -3.98
N GLN A 69 7.46 24.43 -3.80
CA GLN A 69 6.79 23.13 -3.85
C GLN A 69 5.81 23.00 -2.68
N ALA A 70 6.24 23.33 -1.46
CA ALA A 70 5.38 23.31 -0.27
C ALA A 70 4.14 24.20 -0.42
N LEU A 71 4.30 25.42 -0.96
CA LEU A 71 3.20 26.33 -1.24
C LEU A 71 2.23 25.76 -2.28
N THR A 72 2.76 25.15 -3.33
CA THR A 72 1.95 24.52 -4.38
C THR A 72 1.15 23.34 -3.82
N LEU A 73 1.79 22.46 -3.04
CA LEU A 73 1.15 21.31 -2.40
C LEU A 73 0.05 21.75 -1.43
N SER A 74 0.34 22.71 -0.56
CA SER A 74 -0.63 23.27 0.40
C SER A 74 -1.84 23.87 -0.30
N ARG A 75 -1.64 24.69 -1.36
CA ARG A 75 -2.74 25.28 -2.15
C ARG A 75 -3.59 24.23 -2.86
N ASN A 76 -2.97 23.24 -3.49
CA ASN A 76 -3.69 22.18 -4.18
C ASN A 76 -4.56 21.37 -3.21
N ARG A 77 -4.06 21.13 -2.00
CA ARG A 77 -4.81 20.38 -0.99
C ARG A 77 -5.86 21.18 -0.27
N LEU A 78 -5.66 22.48 -0.07
CA LEU A 78 -6.72 23.39 0.34
C LEU A 78 -7.89 23.29 -0.64
N HIS A 79 -7.62 23.37 -1.95
CA HIS A 79 -8.67 23.27 -2.97
C HIS A 79 -9.41 21.92 -2.91
N ARG A 80 -8.70 20.81 -2.72
CA ARG A 80 -9.32 19.48 -2.52
C ARG A 80 -10.15 19.42 -1.24
N CYS A 81 -9.64 19.94 -0.13
CA CYS A 81 -10.39 19.96 1.13
C CYS A 81 -11.66 20.81 1.02
N GLN A 82 -11.62 21.92 0.27
CA GLN A 82 -12.81 22.72 -0.05
C GLN A 82 -13.82 21.91 -0.87
N LYS A 83 -13.36 21.18 -1.89
CA LYS A 83 -14.27 20.37 -2.71
C LYS A 83 -14.91 19.22 -1.93
N ILE A 84 -14.15 18.55 -1.07
CA ILE A 84 -14.68 17.56 -0.13
C ILE A 84 -15.70 18.26 0.78
N SER A 85 -15.31 19.36 1.43
CA SER A 85 -16.15 20.18 2.33
C SER A 85 -17.53 20.53 1.75
N GLU A 86 -17.59 20.89 0.46
CA GLU A 86 -18.83 21.20 -0.26
C GLU A 86 -19.74 19.98 -0.44
N LEU A 87 -19.18 18.85 -0.87
CA LEU A 87 -19.94 17.66 -1.29
C LEU A 87 -20.17 16.65 -0.16
N TYR A 88 -19.40 16.77 0.92
CA TYR A 88 -19.39 15.82 2.02
C TYR A 88 -20.76 15.66 2.71
N PRO A 89 -21.54 16.73 3.01
CA PRO A 89 -22.88 16.57 3.57
C PRO A 89 -23.80 15.74 2.66
N GLU A 90 -23.76 15.98 1.35
CA GLU A 90 -24.59 15.27 0.38
C GLU A 90 -24.19 13.80 0.26
N ILE A 91 -22.89 13.51 0.28
CA ILE A 91 -22.38 12.13 0.32
C ILE A 91 -22.87 11.43 1.60
N LEU A 92 -22.77 12.08 2.76
CA LEU A 92 -23.21 11.49 4.03
C LEU A 92 -24.72 11.29 4.11
N ARG A 93 -25.53 12.10 3.42
CA ARG A 93 -27.00 11.91 3.37
C ARG A 93 -27.36 10.55 2.81
N LEU A 94 -26.57 10.02 1.88
CA LEU A 94 -26.76 8.70 1.27
C LEU A 94 -26.42 7.54 2.22
N PHE A 95 -25.77 7.80 3.37
CA PHE A 95 -25.38 6.77 4.32
C PHE A 95 -26.42 6.61 5.43
N ALA A 96 -26.83 5.36 5.65
CA ALA A 96 -27.82 5.02 6.67
C ALA A 96 -27.31 5.27 8.10
N LYS A 97 -26.01 5.09 8.33
CA LYS A 97 -25.36 5.28 9.64
C LYS A 97 -24.23 6.30 9.52
N LYS A 98 -24.14 7.21 10.49
CA LYS A 98 -23.13 8.28 10.56
C LYS A 98 -22.31 8.15 11.84
N THR A 99 -21.69 6.99 12.04
CA THR A 99 -20.82 6.74 13.20
C THR A 99 -19.51 7.53 13.05
N ASN A 100 -18.74 7.69 14.12
CA ASN A 100 -17.44 8.38 14.05
C ASN A 100 -16.47 7.72 13.06
N PHE A 101 -16.51 6.38 13.00
CA PHE A 101 -15.79 5.61 12.00
C PHE A 101 -16.17 6.06 10.59
N VAL A 102 -17.47 6.09 10.26
CA VAL A 102 -17.96 6.50 8.94
C VAL A 102 -17.51 7.92 8.62
N LEU A 103 -17.68 8.87 9.54
CA LEU A 103 -17.27 10.25 9.31
C LEU A 103 -15.78 10.35 8.97
N ARG A 104 -14.91 9.75 9.78
CA ARG A 104 -13.47 9.75 9.53
C ARG A 104 -13.14 9.04 8.20
N TYR A 105 -13.62 7.81 8.05
CA TYR A 105 -13.31 6.93 6.93
C TYR A 105 -13.71 7.56 5.61
N THR A 106 -14.91 8.14 5.51
CA THR A 106 -15.35 8.83 4.30
C THR A 106 -14.45 10.00 3.94
N ALA A 107 -14.04 10.81 4.93
CA ALA A 107 -13.15 11.94 4.66
C ALA A 107 -11.78 11.48 4.16
N GLU A 108 -11.20 10.46 4.80
CA GLU A 108 -9.91 9.84 4.41
C GLU A 108 -9.98 9.29 2.99
N ARG A 109 -10.96 8.42 2.70
CA ARG A 109 -11.02 7.75 1.39
C ARG A 109 -11.31 8.70 0.24
N LEU A 110 -12.14 9.73 0.46
CA LEU A 110 -12.35 10.79 -0.53
C LEU A 110 -11.07 11.59 -0.79
N HIS A 111 -10.30 11.88 0.27
CA HIS A 111 -9.03 12.57 0.16
C HIS A 111 -7.98 11.74 -0.58
N ASP A 112 -7.84 10.46 -0.23
CA ASP A 112 -6.93 9.52 -0.88
C ASP A 112 -7.22 9.43 -2.38
N LEU A 113 -8.50 9.19 -2.73
CA LEU A 113 -8.90 9.13 -4.13
C LEU A 113 -8.56 10.43 -4.84
N ALA A 114 -8.94 11.59 -4.30
CA ALA A 114 -8.68 12.89 -4.94
C ALA A 114 -7.19 13.25 -5.05
N ASN A 115 -6.34 12.68 -4.21
CA ASN A 115 -4.89 12.85 -4.29
C ASN A 115 -4.28 12.09 -5.46
N ASP A 116 -4.74 10.86 -5.66
CA ASP A 116 -4.19 9.91 -6.64
C ASP A 116 -4.94 9.90 -7.98
N PHE A 117 -6.06 10.64 -8.07
CA PHE A 117 -6.87 10.72 -9.29
C PHE A 117 -6.19 11.56 -10.36
N ASP A 118 -5.56 10.90 -11.33
CA ASP A 118 -5.11 11.53 -12.57
C ASP A 118 -6.25 11.42 -13.59
N VAL A 119 -6.86 12.56 -13.98
CA VAL A 119 -7.79 12.57 -15.12
C VAL A 119 -6.94 12.31 -16.35
N PRO A 120 -6.99 11.11 -16.97
CA PRO A 120 -6.11 10.86 -18.10
C PRO A 120 -6.49 11.85 -19.19
N ALA A 121 -5.54 12.74 -19.52
CA ALA A 121 -5.67 13.63 -20.65
C ALA A 121 -5.91 12.77 -21.89
N THR A 122 -7.17 12.72 -22.33
CA THR A 122 -7.64 11.96 -23.48
C THR A 122 -7.34 10.45 -23.45
N GLU A 123 -8.40 9.67 -23.27
CA GLU A 123 -8.50 8.28 -23.73
C GLU A 123 -7.82 8.10 -25.10
N LYS A 124 -6.64 7.47 -25.14
CA LYS A 124 -6.06 6.87 -26.38
C LYS A 124 -4.77 6.05 -26.23
N ARG A 125 -4.22 5.82 -25.04
CA ARG A 125 -3.19 4.76 -24.92
C ARG A 125 -3.89 3.42 -24.70
N ARG A 126 -4.13 2.69 -25.80
CA ARG A 126 -4.66 1.33 -25.77
C ARG A 126 -3.90 0.52 -24.70
N PRO A 127 -4.59 -0.11 -23.73
CA PRO A 127 -3.99 -0.97 -22.70
C PRO A 127 -2.95 -1.95 -23.28
N ASP A 128 -3.18 -2.42 -24.50
CA ASP A 128 -2.29 -3.30 -25.25
C ASP A 128 -0.88 -2.76 -25.50
N LYS A 129 -0.67 -1.45 -25.66
CA LYS A 129 0.68 -0.91 -25.92
C LYS A 129 1.51 -0.92 -24.64
N VAL A 130 0.93 -0.45 -23.54
CA VAL A 130 1.59 -0.45 -22.23
C VAL A 130 1.86 -1.89 -21.78
N LEU A 131 0.89 -2.79 -21.95
CA LEU A 131 1.06 -4.21 -21.66
C LEU A 131 2.16 -4.84 -22.52
N ARG A 132 2.19 -4.55 -23.84
CA ARG A 132 3.27 -5.01 -24.73
C ARG A 132 4.63 -4.45 -24.35
N ASP A 133 4.71 -3.18 -23.95
CA ASP A 133 5.94 -2.55 -23.52
C ASP A 133 6.44 -3.17 -22.21
N LYS A 134 5.55 -3.46 -21.24
CA LYS A 134 5.87 -4.17 -20.00
C LYS A 134 6.31 -5.62 -20.24
N LEU A 135 5.60 -6.36 -21.09
CA LEU A 135 6.00 -7.72 -21.51
C LEU A 135 7.40 -7.70 -22.13
N ARG A 136 7.67 -6.74 -23.01
CA ARG A 136 8.97 -6.57 -23.65
C ARG A 136 10.06 -6.20 -22.64
N GLN A 137 9.77 -5.33 -21.67
CA GLN A 137 10.72 -4.98 -20.60
C GLN A 137 11.00 -6.16 -19.67
N SER A 138 9.97 -6.91 -19.29
CA SER A 138 10.11 -8.13 -18.49
C SER A 138 10.99 -9.17 -19.19
N GLN A 139 10.79 -9.38 -20.49
CA GLN A 139 11.63 -10.28 -21.29
C GLN A 139 13.07 -9.80 -21.41
N LYS A 140 13.29 -8.49 -21.61
CA LYS A 140 14.65 -7.91 -21.63
C LYS A 140 15.35 -8.04 -20.28
N ALA A 141 14.64 -7.77 -19.19
CA ALA A 141 15.18 -7.94 -17.83
C ALA A 141 15.53 -9.41 -17.58
N LYS A 142 14.64 -10.34 -17.95
CA LYS A 142 14.89 -11.78 -17.83
C LYS A 142 16.17 -12.18 -18.55
N ALA A 143 16.30 -11.81 -19.83
CA ALA A 143 17.48 -12.13 -20.63
C ALA A 143 18.77 -11.57 -20.00
N ALA A 144 18.73 -10.33 -19.49
CA ALA A 144 19.88 -9.72 -18.81
C ALA A 144 20.26 -10.45 -17.51
N PHE A 145 19.28 -10.91 -16.72
CA PHE A 145 19.54 -11.67 -15.51
C PHE A 145 20.02 -13.11 -15.80
N GLU A 146 19.51 -13.75 -16.85
CA GLU A 146 20.01 -15.04 -17.32
C GLU A 146 21.45 -14.93 -17.82
N GLU A 147 21.77 -13.89 -18.60
CA GLU A 147 23.14 -13.61 -19.05
C GLU A 147 24.08 -13.33 -17.88
N ALA A 148 23.65 -12.53 -16.90
CA ALA A 148 24.41 -12.29 -15.68
C ALA A 148 24.64 -13.57 -14.87
N LEU A 149 23.65 -14.47 -14.78
CA LEU A 149 23.77 -15.75 -14.09
C LEU A 149 24.76 -16.68 -14.78
N VAL A 150 24.75 -16.73 -16.12
CA VAL A 150 25.72 -17.48 -16.92
C VAL A 150 27.13 -16.92 -16.71
N ALA A 151 27.31 -15.61 -16.88
CA ALA A 151 28.61 -14.96 -16.70
C ALA A 151 29.18 -15.17 -15.29
N LEU A 152 28.32 -15.10 -14.26
CA LEU A 152 28.71 -15.34 -12.86
C LEU A 152 29.08 -16.82 -12.62
N SER A 153 28.44 -17.75 -13.33
CA SER A 153 28.77 -19.17 -13.27
C SER A 153 30.07 -19.48 -13.99
N GLU A 154 30.37 -18.81 -15.11
CA GLU A 154 31.64 -18.95 -15.82
C GLU A 154 32.83 -18.37 -15.05
N MET A 155 32.58 -17.38 -14.18
CA MET A 155 33.59 -16.78 -13.32
C MET A 155 33.76 -17.47 -11.96
N GLU A 156 33.11 -18.61 -11.74
CA GLU A 156 33.04 -19.32 -10.45
C GLU A 156 34.41 -19.72 -9.88
N GLU A 157 35.41 -19.98 -10.73
CA GLU A 157 36.77 -20.30 -10.30
C GLU A 157 37.62 -19.05 -9.97
N ALA A 158 37.29 -17.88 -10.55
CA ALA A 158 38.06 -16.64 -10.41
C ALA A 158 37.47 -15.67 -9.36
N LEU A 159 36.17 -15.79 -9.08
CA LEU A 159 35.44 -14.95 -8.13
C LEU A 159 35.79 -15.17 -6.66
N PRO A 160 36.11 -16.37 -6.14
CA PRO A 160 36.34 -16.56 -4.70
C PRO A 160 37.46 -15.69 -4.13
N GLU A 161 38.57 -15.53 -4.86
CA GLU A 161 39.68 -14.65 -4.46
C GLU A 161 39.28 -13.17 -4.52
N PHE A 162 38.61 -12.76 -5.59
CA PHE A 162 38.20 -11.38 -5.81
C PHE A 162 37.04 -10.94 -4.91
N MET A 163 36.12 -11.85 -4.58
CA MET A 163 35.03 -11.61 -3.64
C MET A 163 35.53 -11.57 -2.20
N GLY A 164 36.56 -12.36 -1.86
CA GLY A 164 37.27 -12.23 -0.59
C GLY A 164 37.96 -10.87 -0.43
N GLU A 165 38.57 -10.33 -1.49
CA GLU A 165 39.09 -8.96 -1.51
C GLU A 165 37.98 -7.91 -1.50
N PHE A 166 36.92 -8.08 -2.28
CA PHE A 166 35.77 -7.18 -2.32
C PHE A 166 35.07 -7.09 -0.96
N HIS A 167 34.91 -8.22 -0.25
CA HIS A 167 34.33 -8.26 1.09
C HIS A 167 35.26 -7.60 2.12
N ARG A 168 36.59 -7.74 1.96
CA ARG A 168 37.58 -7.01 2.77
C ARG A 168 37.61 -5.51 2.46
N MET A 169 37.41 -5.12 1.19
CA MET A 169 37.31 -3.73 0.76
C MET A 169 36.00 -3.07 1.18
N SER A 170 34.87 -3.79 1.15
CA SER A 170 33.59 -3.31 1.67
C SER A 170 33.68 -3.14 3.20
N TRP A 171 34.30 -4.10 3.90
CA TRP A 171 34.59 -3.95 5.33
C TRP A 171 35.55 -2.80 5.64
N ALA A 172 36.53 -2.52 4.77
CA ALA A 172 37.43 -1.37 4.94
C ALA A 172 36.74 -0.03 4.68
N LEU A 173 35.74 0.00 3.78
CA LEU A 173 34.84 1.14 3.58
C LEU A 173 33.89 1.33 4.78
N ASP A 174 33.39 0.24 5.36
CA ASP A 174 32.59 0.26 6.59
C ASP A 174 33.40 0.67 7.83
N TYR A 175 34.69 0.32 7.90
CA TYR A 175 35.58 0.76 8.99
C TYR A 175 35.85 2.28 8.96
N GLN A 176 35.66 2.95 7.81
CA GLN A 176 35.62 4.42 7.74
C GLN A 176 34.25 5.00 8.13
N ALA A 177 33.19 4.18 8.18
CA ALA A 177 31.85 4.52 8.64
C ALA A 177 31.63 4.24 10.15
N ASP A 178 32.63 3.71 10.87
CA ASP A 178 32.65 3.52 12.34
C ASP A 178 32.65 4.84 13.15
N ALA A 179 32.38 5.97 12.48
CA ALA A 179 32.00 7.25 13.10
C ALA A 179 30.49 7.37 13.37
N GLY A 180 29.77 6.26 13.55
CA GLY A 180 28.47 6.24 14.26
C GLY A 180 27.23 5.85 13.46
N LEU A 181 27.29 4.87 12.57
CA LEU A 181 26.09 4.25 11.97
C LEU A 181 26.02 2.75 12.28
N GLU A 182 24.81 2.27 12.54
CA GLU A 182 24.48 0.89 12.90
C GLU A 182 25.10 -0.12 11.92
N ARG A 183 25.54 -1.26 12.45
CA ARG A 183 26.14 -2.36 11.69
C ARG A 183 25.28 -2.73 10.48
N ALA A 184 25.90 -2.79 9.31
CA ALA A 184 25.35 -3.45 8.12
C ALA A 184 25.38 -4.98 8.30
N ASP A 185 24.68 -5.52 9.30
CA ASP A 185 24.48 -6.97 9.47
C ASP A 185 23.48 -7.54 8.42
N ASP A 186 22.88 -6.68 7.59
CA ASP A 186 21.78 -7.01 6.67
C ASP A 186 22.16 -7.03 5.18
N TRP A 187 23.44 -7.19 4.79
CA TRP A 187 23.75 -7.34 3.36
C TRP A 187 23.41 -8.77 2.89
N PRO A 188 22.41 -8.97 2.00
CA PRO A 188 21.88 -10.31 1.68
C PRO A 188 22.77 -11.12 0.73
N ILE A 189 23.85 -10.53 0.21
CA ILE A 189 24.76 -11.16 -0.75
C ILE A 189 26.11 -11.39 -0.08
N GLN A 190 26.23 -12.51 0.64
CA GLN A 190 27.44 -12.87 1.39
C GLN A 190 28.41 -13.74 0.58
N SER A 191 28.00 -14.20 -0.60
CA SER A 191 28.79 -15.05 -1.49
C SER A 191 28.33 -14.97 -2.94
N SER A 192 29.18 -15.39 -3.88
CA SER A 192 28.82 -15.58 -5.28
C SER A 192 27.64 -16.54 -5.44
N GLU A 193 27.56 -17.58 -4.59
CA GLU A 193 26.45 -18.52 -4.54
C GLU A 193 25.13 -17.86 -4.12
N SER A 194 25.17 -16.98 -3.12
CA SER A 194 23.99 -16.21 -2.68
C SER A 194 23.49 -15.29 -3.81
N LEU A 195 24.41 -14.68 -4.55
CA LEU A 195 24.08 -13.87 -5.72
C LEU A 195 23.44 -14.71 -6.84
N LYS A 196 23.99 -15.90 -7.14
CA LYS A 196 23.41 -16.84 -8.11
C LYS A 196 21.99 -17.24 -7.74
N ILE A 197 21.74 -17.58 -6.47
CA ILE A 197 20.41 -17.94 -5.96
C ILE A 197 19.44 -16.76 -6.12
N MET A 198 19.85 -15.55 -5.73
CA MET A 198 19.01 -14.35 -5.85
C MET A 198 18.70 -14.01 -7.32
N LEU A 199 19.68 -14.08 -8.21
CA LEU A 199 19.49 -13.88 -9.65
C LEU A 199 18.54 -14.94 -10.22
N GLY A 200 18.69 -16.21 -9.84
CA GLY A 200 17.80 -17.29 -10.24
C GLY A 200 16.36 -17.10 -9.76
N LEU A 201 16.16 -16.63 -8.53
CA LEU A 201 14.84 -16.28 -8.00
C LEU A 201 14.19 -15.12 -8.76
N VAL A 202 14.98 -14.11 -9.16
CA VAL A 202 14.50 -12.99 -9.98
C VAL A 202 14.07 -13.47 -11.38
N VAL A 203 14.83 -14.37 -12.00
CA VAL A 203 14.45 -15.00 -13.28
C VAL A 203 13.12 -15.75 -13.15
N VAL A 204 12.95 -16.54 -12.11
CA VAL A 204 11.68 -17.26 -11.83
C VAL A 204 10.53 -16.28 -11.57
N ALA A 205 10.76 -15.21 -10.82
CA ALA A 205 9.73 -14.19 -10.58
C ALA A 205 9.32 -13.49 -11.89
N LEU A 206 10.26 -13.19 -12.77
CA LEU A 206 10.00 -12.62 -14.09
C LEU A 206 9.24 -13.59 -15.00
N ASP A 207 9.46 -14.91 -14.87
CA ASP A 207 8.67 -15.92 -15.57
C ASP A 207 7.22 -15.98 -15.10
N VAL A 208 7.00 -15.88 -13.78
CA VAL A 208 5.65 -15.79 -13.21
C VAL A 208 4.95 -14.51 -13.67
N VAL A 209 5.65 -13.37 -13.66
CA VAL A 209 5.12 -12.09 -14.18
C VAL A 209 4.78 -12.20 -15.67
N HIS A 210 5.63 -12.84 -16.47
CA HIS A 210 5.38 -13.02 -17.91
C HIS A 210 4.16 -13.90 -18.18
N PHE A 211 4.05 -15.03 -17.46
CA PHE A 211 2.89 -15.92 -17.54
C PHE A 211 1.60 -15.19 -17.15
N ASP A 212 1.63 -14.41 -16.06
CA ASP A 212 0.47 -13.70 -15.55
C ASP A 212 0.02 -12.56 -16.49
N LEU A 213 0.97 -11.75 -16.98
CA LEU A 213 0.69 -10.69 -17.98
C LEU A 213 0.20 -11.23 -19.32
N SER A 214 0.51 -12.49 -19.64
CA SER A 214 0.08 -13.17 -20.87
C SER A 214 -1.24 -13.94 -20.69
N SER A 215 -1.77 -14.01 -19.47
CA SER A 215 -3.04 -14.68 -19.17
C SER A 215 -4.25 -13.80 -19.52
N GLU A 216 -5.42 -14.41 -19.65
CA GLU A 216 -6.69 -13.68 -19.87
C GLU A 216 -7.09 -12.81 -18.67
N SER A 217 -6.50 -13.03 -17.48
CA SER A 217 -6.77 -12.27 -16.26
C SER A 217 -5.49 -12.03 -15.42
N PRO A 218 -4.61 -11.11 -15.83
CA PRO A 218 -3.41 -10.74 -15.06
C PRO A 218 -3.79 -10.22 -13.66
N ARG A 219 -2.93 -10.44 -12.65
CA ARG A 219 -3.13 -9.93 -11.29
C ARG A 219 -3.07 -8.40 -11.26
N GLU A 220 -3.86 -7.79 -10.37
CA GLU A 220 -4.12 -6.34 -10.37
C GLU A 220 -2.90 -5.47 -10.06
N PHE A 221 -1.93 -5.97 -9.28
CA PHE A 221 -0.72 -5.22 -8.89
C PHE A 221 0.24 -4.87 -10.05
N LEU A 222 0.06 -5.45 -11.24
CA LEU A 222 0.91 -5.19 -12.42
C LEU A 222 0.33 -4.14 -13.39
N ARG A 223 -0.90 -3.67 -13.17
CA ARG A 223 -1.44 -2.53 -13.91
C ARG A 223 -0.79 -1.27 -13.36
N ASP A 224 -0.24 -0.42 -14.23
CA ASP A 224 0.16 0.93 -13.79
C ASP A 224 -1.08 1.56 -13.15
N TYR A 225 -1.02 1.85 -11.85
CA TYR A 225 -2.07 2.50 -11.09
C TYR A 225 -2.32 3.89 -11.69
N ARG A 226 -3.18 3.94 -12.70
CA ARG A 226 -3.83 5.17 -13.15
C ARG A 226 -5.25 5.05 -12.66
N MET A 227 -5.55 5.75 -11.57
CA MET A 227 -6.92 5.80 -11.07
C MET A 227 -7.82 6.40 -12.15
N GLY A 228 -8.93 5.72 -12.42
CA GLY A 228 -9.91 6.11 -13.42
C GLY A 228 -11.33 5.98 -12.88
N LYS A 229 -12.32 6.09 -13.78
CA LYS A 229 -13.74 6.00 -13.40
C LYS A 229 -14.10 4.71 -12.64
N ARG A 230 -13.35 3.63 -12.82
CA ARG A 230 -13.56 2.38 -12.10
C ARG A 230 -13.21 2.51 -10.61
N ASP A 231 -12.18 3.25 -10.24
CA ASP A 231 -11.76 3.45 -8.85
C ASP A 231 -12.79 4.29 -8.07
N VAL A 232 -13.46 5.22 -8.75
CA VAL A 232 -14.62 5.94 -8.21
C VAL A 232 -15.76 4.97 -7.86
N VAL A 233 -16.06 4.02 -8.76
CA VAL A 233 -17.09 3.00 -8.51
C VAL A 233 -16.67 2.04 -7.42
N ALA A 234 -15.39 1.63 -7.38
CA ALA A 234 -14.84 0.79 -6.33
C ALA A 234 -14.94 1.49 -4.97
N LEU A 235 -14.63 2.79 -4.88
CA LEU A 235 -14.80 3.55 -3.64
C LEU A 235 -16.27 3.68 -3.23
N ALA A 236 -17.19 3.89 -4.16
CA ALA A 236 -18.62 3.90 -3.86
C ALA A 236 -19.09 2.55 -3.30
N TYR A 237 -18.53 1.45 -3.82
CA TYR A 237 -18.79 0.10 -3.33
C TYR A 237 -18.17 -0.16 -1.95
N ASP A 238 -16.96 0.32 -1.72
CA ASP A 238 -16.29 0.33 -0.42
C ASP A 238 -17.15 1.07 0.63
N PHE A 239 -17.77 2.18 0.27
CA PHE A 239 -18.73 2.87 1.15
C PHE A 239 -20.03 2.10 1.37
N HIS A 240 -20.51 1.34 0.38
CA HIS A 240 -21.64 0.44 0.60
C HIS A 240 -21.33 -0.58 1.70
N ILE A 241 -20.18 -1.24 1.60
CA ILE A 241 -19.72 -2.27 2.54
C ILE A 241 -19.43 -1.67 3.92
N ASN A 242 -18.56 -0.67 3.98
CA ASN A 242 -17.98 -0.20 5.24
C ASN A 242 -18.77 0.94 5.91
N CYS A 243 -19.57 1.67 5.14
CA CYS A 243 -20.25 2.88 5.62
C CYS A 243 -21.78 2.82 5.60
N SER A 244 -22.36 1.65 5.30
CA SER A 244 -23.81 1.51 5.07
C SER A 244 -24.31 2.50 4.00
N GLY A 245 -23.51 2.67 2.95
CA GLY A 245 -23.87 3.43 1.76
C GLY A 245 -24.88 2.70 0.87
N PRO A 246 -25.36 3.37 -0.19
CA PRO A 246 -26.34 2.82 -1.10
C PRO A 246 -25.83 1.53 -1.75
N PRO A 247 -26.68 0.51 -1.94
CA PRO A 247 -26.28 -0.75 -2.55
C PRO A 247 -25.93 -0.58 -4.03
N LEU A 248 -25.01 -1.41 -4.53
CA LEU A 248 -24.65 -1.44 -5.94
C LEU A 248 -25.86 -1.76 -6.82
N VAL A 249 -26.38 -0.72 -7.50
CA VAL A 249 -27.47 -0.82 -8.47
C VAL A 249 -27.01 -0.20 -9.79
N THR A 250 -27.01 -1.00 -10.85
CA THR A 250 -26.52 -0.59 -12.18
C THR A 250 -27.49 0.32 -12.95
N THR A 251 -28.72 0.50 -12.46
CA THR A 251 -29.72 1.39 -13.06
C THR A 251 -29.26 2.85 -12.98
N PRO A 252 -29.22 3.59 -14.09
CA PRO A 252 -28.94 5.03 -14.07
C PRO A 252 -29.92 5.79 -13.16
N GLY A 253 -29.41 6.75 -12.39
CA GLY A 253 -30.22 7.52 -11.44
C GLY A 253 -30.50 6.83 -10.11
N SER A 254 -29.90 5.67 -9.84
CA SER A 254 -29.86 5.08 -8.49
C SER A 254 -29.05 5.95 -7.53
N ASP A 255 -29.31 5.85 -6.22
CA ASP A 255 -28.50 6.52 -5.18
C ASP A 255 -27.02 6.13 -5.26
N PHE A 256 -26.72 4.89 -5.69
CA PHE A 256 -25.35 4.44 -5.94
C PHE A 256 -24.72 5.17 -7.13
N SER A 257 -25.46 5.31 -8.24
CA SER A 257 -24.99 6.09 -9.39
C SER A 257 -24.78 7.55 -9.01
N TYR A 258 -25.63 8.10 -8.14
CA TYR A 258 -25.51 9.47 -7.64
C TYR A 258 -24.28 9.64 -6.75
N LEU A 259 -24.05 8.71 -5.81
CA LEU A 259 -22.84 8.66 -4.99
C LEU A 259 -21.56 8.63 -5.86
N CYS A 260 -21.52 7.76 -6.88
CA CYS A 260 -20.40 7.71 -7.82
C CYS A 260 -20.15 9.08 -8.50
N SER A 261 -21.21 9.79 -8.88
CA SER A 261 -21.09 11.14 -9.48
C SER A 261 -20.52 12.16 -8.48
N LEU A 262 -20.95 12.15 -7.22
CA LEU A 262 -20.41 13.03 -6.17
C LEU A 262 -18.93 12.74 -5.92
N ILE A 263 -18.54 11.47 -5.82
CA ILE A 263 -17.14 11.06 -5.64
C ILE A 263 -16.30 11.48 -6.85
N TYR A 264 -16.82 11.32 -8.07
CA TYR A 264 -16.14 11.78 -9.29
C TYR A 264 -15.92 13.29 -9.29
N GLU A 265 -16.92 14.04 -8.85
CA GLU A 265 -16.82 15.50 -8.73
C GLU A 265 -15.79 15.91 -7.68
N VAL A 266 -15.70 15.21 -6.54
CA VAL A 266 -14.64 15.41 -5.55
C VAL A 266 -13.26 15.19 -6.18
N ALA A 267 -13.10 14.11 -6.95
CA ALA A 267 -11.81 13.74 -7.53
C ALA A 267 -11.37 14.64 -8.69
N THR A 268 -12.31 15.16 -9.48
CA THR A 268 -11.99 15.85 -10.76
C THR A 268 -12.42 17.31 -10.83
N GLY A 269 -13.29 17.76 -9.92
CA GLY A 269 -13.96 19.05 -9.98
C GLY A 269 -15.01 19.18 -11.09
N LYS A 270 -15.33 18.10 -11.82
CA LYS A 270 -16.27 18.11 -12.95
C LYS A 270 -17.61 17.49 -12.58
N THR A 271 -18.70 18.11 -13.05
CA THR A 271 -20.08 17.65 -12.87
C THR A 271 -20.64 16.99 -14.13
N GLY A 272 -21.66 16.15 -13.97
CA GLY A 272 -22.50 15.66 -15.08
C GLY A 272 -21.87 14.57 -15.96
N GLU A 273 -20.76 13.97 -15.55
CA GLU A 273 -20.14 12.89 -16.32
C GLU A 273 -20.84 11.54 -16.09
N GLY A 274 -21.18 10.85 -17.17
CA GLY A 274 -21.82 9.54 -17.12
C GLY A 274 -20.87 8.44 -16.65
N LEU A 275 -21.23 7.77 -15.55
CA LEU A 275 -20.47 6.64 -14.98
C LEU A 275 -21.15 5.27 -15.21
N ALA A 276 -22.28 5.23 -15.91
CA ALA A 276 -23.07 4.00 -16.11
C ALA A 276 -22.25 2.84 -16.70
N GLY A 277 -21.37 3.12 -17.67
CA GLY A 277 -20.47 2.11 -18.25
C GLY A 277 -19.51 1.53 -17.22
N ALA A 278 -18.85 2.41 -16.44
CA ALA A 278 -17.92 1.98 -15.39
C ALA A 278 -18.62 1.18 -14.29
N ILE A 279 -19.86 1.55 -13.93
CA ILE A 279 -20.67 0.82 -12.95
C ILE A 279 -21.00 -0.60 -13.44
N ILE A 280 -21.42 -0.74 -14.70
CA ILE A 280 -21.74 -2.05 -15.29
C ILE A 280 -20.48 -2.92 -15.38
N ASP A 281 -19.36 -2.35 -15.80
CA ASP A 281 -18.09 -3.06 -15.91
C ASP A 281 -17.57 -3.50 -14.55
N PHE A 282 -17.63 -2.62 -13.53
CA PHE A 282 -17.26 -2.96 -12.16
C PHE A 282 -18.17 -4.04 -11.57
N ALA A 283 -19.48 -3.97 -11.79
CA ALA A 283 -20.44 -4.96 -11.27
C ALA A 283 -20.15 -6.39 -11.76
N ARG A 284 -19.50 -6.54 -12.92
CA ARG A 284 -19.08 -7.83 -13.49
C ARG A 284 -17.62 -8.18 -13.20
N SER A 285 -16.84 -7.21 -12.69
CA SER A 285 -15.40 -7.33 -12.50
C SER A 285 -15.01 -8.43 -11.51
N ARG A 286 -13.75 -8.88 -11.63
CA ARG A 286 -13.13 -9.80 -10.69
C ARG A 286 -12.92 -9.15 -9.32
N GLN A 287 -12.45 -7.90 -9.29
CA GLN A 287 -12.26 -7.11 -8.07
C GLN A 287 -13.49 -7.14 -7.16
N ARG A 288 -14.67 -6.84 -7.69
CA ARG A 288 -15.92 -6.91 -6.90
C ARG A 288 -16.13 -8.30 -6.29
N ARG A 289 -15.87 -9.37 -7.05
CA ARG A 289 -16.04 -10.75 -6.53
C ARG A 289 -15.03 -11.07 -5.44
N GLU A 290 -13.81 -10.55 -5.54
CA GLU A 290 -12.78 -10.71 -4.51
C GLU A 290 -13.14 -9.92 -3.24
N GLU A 291 -13.67 -8.70 -3.38
CA GLU A 291 -14.19 -7.92 -2.26
C GLU A 291 -15.39 -8.62 -1.59
N ASP A 292 -16.33 -9.16 -2.38
CA ASP A 292 -17.47 -9.94 -1.87
C ASP A 292 -16.98 -11.20 -1.11
N GLN A 293 -16.02 -11.93 -1.67
CA GLN A 293 -15.41 -13.10 -1.01
C GLN A 293 -14.69 -12.73 0.27
N TYR A 294 -13.93 -11.63 0.28
CA TYR A 294 -13.22 -11.16 1.46
C TYR A 294 -14.19 -10.76 2.58
N GLN A 295 -15.33 -10.14 2.26
CA GLN A 295 -16.36 -9.85 3.25
C GLN A 295 -17.00 -11.13 3.80
N GLU A 296 -17.28 -12.12 2.95
CA GLU A 296 -17.73 -13.43 3.42
C GLU A 296 -16.70 -14.11 4.34
N GLU A 297 -15.40 -13.95 4.06
CA GLU A 297 -14.32 -14.44 4.92
C GLU A 297 -14.32 -13.72 6.26
N ILE A 298 -14.34 -12.37 6.29
CA ILE A 298 -14.41 -11.60 7.54
C ILE A 298 -15.63 -12.02 8.37
N GLU A 299 -16.80 -12.17 7.75
CA GLU A 299 -18.00 -12.60 8.48
C GLU A 299 -17.85 -14.02 9.06
N ARG A 300 -17.12 -14.91 8.37
CA ARG A 300 -16.80 -16.25 8.89
C ARG A 300 -15.79 -16.18 10.03
N ASP A 301 -14.76 -15.35 9.90
CA ASP A 301 -13.73 -15.11 10.92
C ASP A 301 -14.35 -14.55 12.19
N GLU A 302 -15.23 -13.55 12.06
CA GLU A 302 -15.94 -12.95 13.19
C GLU A 302 -16.85 -13.99 13.87
N LYS A 303 -17.59 -14.78 13.09
CA LYS A 303 -18.39 -15.89 13.63
C LYS A 303 -17.53 -16.94 14.35
N ALA A 304 -16.36 -17.27 13.81
CA ALA A 304 -15.43 -18.22 14.41
C ALA A 304 -14.79 -17.68 15.70
N TYR A 305 -14.43 -16.39 15.71
CA TYR A 305 -13.95 -15.69 16.90
C TYR A 305 -15.02 -15.66 18.00
N VAL A 306 -16.27 -15.31 17.66
CA VAL A 306 -17.41 -15.35 18.59
C VAL A 306 -17.68 -16.77 19.08
N ALA A 307 -17.47 -17.78 18.23
CA ALA A 307 -17.58 -19.20 18.59
C ALA A 307 -16.39 -19.75 19.40
N GLY A 308 -15.34 -18.94 19.63
CA GLY A 308 -14.17 -19.32 20.44
C GLY A 308 -13.15 -20.21 19.72
N ASP A 309 -13.16 -20.28 18.37
CA ASP A 309 -12.15 -21.03 17.62
C ASP A 309 -10.88 -20.21 17.39
N ASN A 310 -10.03 -20.16 18.42
CA ASN A 310 -8.74 -19.44 18.39
C ASN A 310 -7.73 -19.99 17.36
N PHE A 311 -8.04 -21.11 16.69
CA PHE A 311 -7.18 -21.74 15.69
C PHE A 311 -7.75 -21.63 14.28
N TYR A 312 -8.83 -20.89 14.08
CA TYR A 312 -9.49 -20.71 12.79
C TYR A 312 -8.50 -20.29 11.69
N HIS A 313 -7.70 -19.23 11.91
CA HIS A 313 -6.72 -18.77 10.93
C HIS A 313 -5.60 -19.77 10.64
N GLN A 314 -5.25 -20.64 11.60
CA GLN A 314 -4.26 -21.69 11.38
C GLN A 314 -4.83 -22.84 10.52
N LYS A 315 -6.12 -23.16 10.70
CA LYS A 315 -6.84 -24.14 9.89
C LYS A 315 -7.04 -23.64 8.45
N VAL A 316 -7.61 -22.45 8.28
CA VAL A 316 -7.82 -21.82 6.97
C VAL A 316 -6.50 -21.56 6.26
N GLY A 317 -5.49 -21.04 6.98
CA GLY A 317 -4.16 -20.83 6.42
C GLY A 317 -3.48 -22.12 5.95
N ALA A 318 -3.66 -23.23 6.67
CA ALA A 318 -3.17 -24.53 6.21
C ALA A 318 -3.93 -25.05 4.98
N GLU A 319 -5.24 -24.81 4.88
CA GLU A 319 -6.05 -25.18 3.72
C GLU A 319 -5.67 -24.37 2.48
N SER A 320 -5.51 -23.05 2.63
CA SER A 320 -5.04 -22.16 1.56
C SER A 320 -3.62 -22.55 1.08
N ASP A 321 -2.71 -22.86 2.01
CA ASP A 321 -1.37 -23.35 1.67
C ASP A 321 -1.42 -24.69 0.89
N ILE A 322 -2.36 -25.58 1.22
CA ILE A 322 -2.58 -26.86 0.51
C ILE A 322 -3.16 -26.62 -0.89
N GLU A 323 -4.13 -25.73 -1.03
CA GLU A 323 -4.72 -25.39 -2.33
C GLU A 323 -3.69 -24.72 -3.26
N ALA A 324 -2.92 -23.78 -2.73
CA ALA A 324 -1.82 -23.16 -3.47
C ALA A 324 -0.76 -24.20 -3.87
N ALA A 325 -0.38 -25.11 -2.96
CA ALA A 325 0.56 -26.18 -3.28
C ALA A 325 0.06 -27.10 -4.39
N ARG A 326 -1.24 -27.46 -4.38
CA ARG A 326 -1.87 -28.23 -5.46
C ARG A 326 -1.78 -27.49 -6.80
N TRP A 327 -2.09 -26.20 -6.80
CA TRP A 327 -1.98 -25.39 -8.01
C TRP A 327 -0.56 -25.38 -8.57
N TYR A 328 0.46 -25.15 -7.72
CA TYR A 328 1.87 -25.16 -8.15
C TYR A 328 2.32 -26.54 -8.64
N HIS A 329 1.83 -27.61 -8.02
CA HIS A 329 2.09 -28.98 -8.45
C HIS A 329 1.47 -29.29 -9.83
N ASP A 330 0.21 -28.88 -10.06
CA ASP A 330 -0.49 -29.07 -11.32
C ASP A 330 0.12 -28.20 -12.45
N ALA A 331 0.53 -26.97 -12.11
CA ALA A 331 1.30 -26.11 -13.00
C ALA A 331 2.63 -26.74 -13.39
N ALA A 332 3.38 -27.33 -12.44
CA ALA A 332 4.63 -28.01 -12.75
C ALA A 332 4.45 -29.21 -13.69
N GLY A 333 3.35 -29.97 -13.53
CA GLY A 333 3.01 -31.11 -14.40
C GLY A 333 2.50 -30.70 -15.78
N SER A 334 1.95 -29.49 -15.90
CA SER A 334 1.42 -28.94 -17.17
C SER A 334 2.42 -28.04 -17.91
N TYR A 335 3.51 -27.64 -17.24
CA TYR A 335 4.52 -26.74 -17.79
C TYR A 335 5.36 -27.42 -18.86
N ARG A 336 5.45 -26.78 -20.04
CA ARG A 336 6.21 -27.29 -21.20
C ARG A 336 7.56 -26.57 -21.42
N GLY A 337 8.01 -25.76 -20.47
CA GLY A 337 9.28 -25.04 -20.55
C GLY A 337 10.46 -25.83 -19.98
N THR A 338 11.47 -25.13 -19.44
CA THR A 338 12.68 -25.76 -18.90
C THR A 338 12.41 -26.62 -17.66
N SER A 339 13.17 -27.71 -17.49
CA SER A 339 13.03 -28.59 -16.31
C SER A 339 13.34 -27.86 -15.00
N SER A 340 14.20 -26.84 -15.02
CA SER A 340 14.54 -26.01 -13.87
C SER A 340 13.35 -25.22 -13.33
N THR A 341 12.44 -24.78 -14.21
CA THR A 341 11.23 -24.05 -13.79
C THR A 341 10.21 -24.99 -13.17
N SER A 342 10.00 -26.17 -13.77
CA SER A 342 9.14 -27.21 -13.18
C SER A 342 9.66 -27.65 -11.81
N GLU A 343 10.98 -27.79 -11.65
CA GLU A 343 11.59 -28.12 -10.37
C GLU A 343 11.41 -27.00 -9.33
N ALA A 344 11.55 -25.73 -9.73
CA ALA A 344 11.30 -24.59 -8.86
C ALA A 344 9.83 -24.54 -8.39
N LEU A 345 8.86 -24.77 -9.28
CA LEU A 345 7.44 -24.84 -8.94
C LEU A 345 7.15 -25.97 -7.94
N LEU A 346 7.78 -27.14 -8.11
CA LEU A 346 7.67 -28.25 -7.16
C LEU A 346 8.30 -27.93 -5.80
N ARG A 347 9.44 -27.21 -5.77
CA ARG A 347 10.05 -26.75 -4.51
C ARG A 347 9.13 -25.76 -3.77
N VAL A 348 8.46 -24.86 -4.49
CA VAL A 348 7.44 -23.97 -3.92
C VAL A 348 6.26 -24.76 -3.36
N ALA A 349 5.72 -25.72 -4.12
CA ALA A 349 4.64 -26.59 -3.66
C ALA A 349 5.02 -27.35 -2.37
N ASN A 350 6.20 -27.97 -2.33
CA ASN A 350 6.69 -28.68 -1.15
C ASN A 350 6.91 -27.77 0.06
N SER A 351 7.38 -26.54 -0.16
CA SER A 351 7.56 -25.54 0.92
C SER A 351 6.22 -25.11 1.50
N LEU A 352 5.20 -24.93 0.67
CA LEU A 352 3.83 -24.64 1.11
C LEU A 352 3.20 -25.80 1.88
N LEU A 353 3.41 -27.06 1.45
CA LEU A 353 2.96 -28.23 2.20
C LEU A 353 3.66 -28.36 3.56
N ALA A 354 4.97 -28.09 3.64
CA ALA A 354 5.70 -28.06 4.90
C ALA A 354 5.18 -26.95 5.83
N ARG A 355 4.86 -25.78 5.28
CA ARG A 355 4.24 -24.67 6.01
C ARG A 355 2.84 -25.04 6.53
N ALA A 356 2.01 -25.67 5.69
CA ALA A 356 0.68 -26.16 6.09
C ALA A 356 0.78 -27.21 7.22
N ALA A 357 1.74 -28.14 7.12
CA ALA A 357 1.99 -29.14 8.16
C ALA A 357 2.44 -28.50 9.48
N SER A 358 3.29 -27.48 9.42
CA SER A 358 3.71 -26.69 10.58
C SER A 358 2.54 -25.90 11.21
N ARG A 359 1.69 -25.26 10.40
CA ARG A 359 0.48 -24.58 10.91
C ARG A 359 -0.45 -25.56 11.62
N ARG A 360 -0.64 -26.76 11.06
CA ARG A 360 -1.44 -27.84 11.67
C ARG A 360 -0.84 -28.38 12.97
N SER A 361 0.48 -28.48 13.07
CA SER A 361 1.13 -28.92 14.31
C SER A 361 1.12 -27.86 15.41
N GLN A 362 0.95 -26.58 15.05
CA GLN A 362 0.73 -25.47 15.98
C GLN A 362 -0.71 -25.39 16.51
N ILE A 363 -1.65 -26.18 15.97
CA ILE A 363 -3.00 -26.35 16.52
C ILE A 363 -2.89 -27.26 17.76
N GLY A 364 -2.44 -26.67 18.88
CA GLY A 364 -2.42 -27.31 20.19
C GLY A 364 -3.74 -27.11 20.96
N PRO A 365 -3.94 -27.78 22.10
CA PRO A 365 -5.15 -27.62 22.95
C PRO A 365 -5.22 -26.28 23.71
N PHE A 366 -4.36 -25.30 23.41
CA PHE A 366 -4.20 -24.10 24.22
C PHE A 366 -5.03 -22.93 23.69
N ILE A 367 -6.23 -22.77 24.23
CA ILE A 367 -6.97 -21.50 24.19
C ILE A 367 -6.18 -20.48 25.03
N VAL A 368 -5.36 -19.64 24.37
CA VAL A 368 -4.72 -18.50 25.04
C VAL A 368 -5.65 -17.30 24.91
N TRP A 369 -6.36 -16.99 25.99
CA TRP A 369 -7.13 -15.76 26.10
C TRP A 369 -6.21 -14.54 26.01
N ALA A 370 -6.61 -13.52 25.26
CA ALA A 370 -5.86 -12.26 25.13
C ALA A 370 -5.53 -11.61 26.48
N SER A 371 -6.32 -11.90 27.52
CA SER A 371 -6.09 -11.50 28.92
C SER A 371 -4.81 -12.07 29.55
N HIS A 372 -4.17 -13.07 28.94
CA HIS A 372 -2.93 -13.69 29.42
C HIS A 372 -1.67 -13.10 28.79
N ILE A 373 -1.78 -12.13 27.88
CA ILE A 373 -0.63 -11.36 27.39
C ILE A 373 -0.26 -10.32 28.46
N PRO A 374 0.95 -10.35 29.05
CA PRO A 374 1.31 -9.43 30.12
C PRO A 374 1.31 -7.97 29.62
N SER A 375 0.52 -7.11 30.27
CA SER A 375 0.40 -5.68 29.93
C SER A 375 1.74 -4.93 29.90
N LYS A 376 2.71 -5.36 30.72
CA LYS A 376 4.06 -4.76 30.81
C LYS A 376 4.85 -4.76 29.50
N ARG A 377 4.72 -5.80 28.66
CA ARG A 377 5.40 -5.83 27.36
C ARG A 377 4.86 -4.75 26.42
N ASN A 378 3.57 -4.42 26.50
CA ASN A 378 2.97 -3.42 25.63
C ASN A 378 3.46 -2.00 25.99
N GLU A 379 3.65 -1.72 27.28
CA GLU A 379 4.19 -0.43 27.76
C GLU A 379 5.65 -0.23 27.36
N GLU A 380 6.49 -1.26 27.49
CA GLU A 380 7.90 -1.23 27.07
C GLU A 380 8.04 -1.00 25.55
N TRP A 381 7.22 -1.67 24.75
CA TRP A 381 7.23 -1.52 23.29
C TRP A 381 6.77 -0.13 22.87
N GLN A 382 5.74 0.42 23.52
CA GLN A 382 5.29 1.79 23.27
C GLN A 382 6.36 2.82 23.66
N ALA A 383 7.08 2.60 24.76
CA ALA A 383 8.16 3.49 25.18
C ALA A 383 9.33 3.46 24.18
N GLN A 384 9.74 2.27 23.71
CA GLN A 384 10.79 2.12 22.71
C GLN A 384 10.39 2.73 21.36
N ALA A 385 9.16 2.53 20.91
CA ALA A 385 8.64 3.14 19.68
C ALA A 385 8.69 4.67 19.74
N ARG A 386 8.22 5.27 20.85
CA ARG A 386 8.27 6.73 21.05
C ARG A 386 9.70 7.28 21.09
N ALA A 387 10.63 6.55 21.72
CA ALA A 387 12.03 6.96 21.76
C ALA A 387 12.65 6.99 20.35
N ARG A 388 12.39 5.95 19.55
CA ARG A 388 12.83 5.89 18.14
C ARG A 388 12.19 6.98 17.27
N GLU A 389 10.90 7.25 17.47
CA GLU A 389 10.21 8.33 16.76
C GLU A 389 10.82 9.70 17.05
N GLU A 390 11.20 9.98 18.30
CA GLU A 390 11.87 11.24 18.65
C GLU A 390 13.30 11.32 18.08
N GLU A 391 14.06 10.23 18.11
CA GLU A 391 15.39 10.17 17.51
C GLU A 391 15.35 10.43 15.99
N LEU A 392 14.43 9.77 15.28
CA LEU A 392 14.23 10.00 13.84
C LEU A 392 13.82 11.44 13.54
N ARG A 393 13.01 12.05 14.41
CA ARG A 393 12.59 13.44 14.30
C ARG A 393 13.77 14.40 14.44
N GLU A 394 14.62 14.21 15.44
CA GLU A 394 15.84 15.02 15.64
C GLU A 394 16.80 14.92 14.45
N LEU A 395 17.01 13.70 13.93
CA LEU A 395 17.84 13.47 12.76
C LEU A 395 17.34 14.23 11.53
N ARG A 396 16.01 14.21 11.27
CA ARG A 396 15.41 14.94 10.15
C ARG A 396 15.62 16.45 10.25
N ILE A 397 15.45 17.02 11.45
CA ILE A 397 15.70 18.44 11.69
C ILE A 397 17.17 18.76 11.37
N ARG A 398 18.10 17.96 11.87
CA ARG A 398 19.54 18.17 11.67
C ARG A 398 19.95 18.05 10.20
N ILE A 399 19.39 17.08 9.47
CA ILE A 399 19.58 16.95 8.01
C ILE A 399 19.12 18.24 7.31
N GLY A 400 17.93 18.73 7.63
CA GLY A 400 17.40 19.94 7.00
C GLY A 400 18.14 21.22 7.36
N GLU A 401 18.73 21.31 8.55
CA GLU A 401 19.63 22.41 8.92
C GLU A 401 20.92 22.38 8.08
N LEU A 402 21.53 21.20 7.92
CA LEU A 402 22.73 21.02 7.12
C LEU A 402 22.48 21.31 5.64
N GLN A 403 21.41 20.76 5.06
CA GLN A 403 21.06 20.99 3.66
C GLN A 403 20.81 22.49 3.37
N ARG A 404 20.09 23.20 4.26
CA ARG A 404 19.87 24.64 4.13
C ARG A 404 21.14 25.46 4.30
N ALA A 405 22.09 25.00 5.13
CA ALA A 405 23.39 25.65 5.27
C ALA A 405 24.23 25.50 3.98
N VAL A 406 24.22 24.32 3.36
CA VAL A 406 24.91 24.06 2.09
C VAL A 406 24.28 24.86 0.94
N GLY A 407 22.95 24.87 0.83
CA GLY A 407 22.25 25.60 -0.24
C GLY A 407 22.33 27.14 -0.15
N ARG A 408 22.79 27.69 0.99
CA ARG A 408 23.09 29.14 1.13
C ARG A 408 24.52 29.50 0.72
N LEU A 409 25.38 28.50 0.53
CA LEU A 409 26.78 28.67 0.12
C LEU A 409 26.98 28.49 -1.40
N SER A 410 25.98 27.94 -2.09
CA SER A 410 25.82 27.92 -3.56
C SER A 410 25.04 29.12 -4.04
#